data_AF-A0A950M481-F1
#
_entry.id   AF-A0A950M481-F1
#
_cell.length_a   1.000
_cell.length_b   1.000
_cell.length_c   1.000
_cell.angle_alpha   90.00
_cell.angle_beta   90.00
_cell.angle_gamma   90.00
#
_symmetry.space_group_name_H-M   'P 1'
#
loop_
_entity.id
_entity.type
_entity.pdbx_description
1 polymer ?
#
loop_
_entity_poly.entity_id
_entity_poly.type
_entity_poly.pdbx_seq_one_letter_code
_entity_poly.pdbx_strand_id
1 'polypeptide(L)'
;ETSLIQTIGRAARNVDGRVILYADQMTGSMTRAMAETERRREKQQAFNEENGITPASIKRGIADILGSVYEQDHVTVDSGVAREGTLIGHNLKATIADLERDMREAAANLEFETAARLRDEIKRLQAAELAIADDPLARQEELEDRAGGYRGERKYGSAANLPTRVRKPTDADMGPHNWGGGEARPLGRSTAGRGGTRAWRGKSR
;
A
#
# COMPACT_ATOMS: atom_id res chain seq x y z
N GLU A 1 -13.77 -32.47 -22.07
CA GLU A 1 -12.97 -33.41 -21.24
C GLU A 1 -11.52 -32.99 -21.13
N THR A 2 -10.93 -32.53 -22.24
CA THR A 2 -9.58 -31.99 -22.32
C THR A 2 -9.24 -30.95 -21.25
N SER A 3 -10.23 -30.17 -20.79
CA SER A 3 -10.04 -29.14 -19.76
C SER A 3 -9.55 -29.68 -18.42
N LEU A 4 -10.10 -30.79 -17.91
CA LEU A 4 -9.66 -31.36 -16.62
C LEU A 4 -8.22 -31.87 -16.69
N ILE A 5 -7.88 -32.56 -17.77
CA ILE A 5 -6.53 -33.09 -18.00
C ILE A 5 -5.52 -31.95 -18.11
N GLN A 6 -5.86 -30.86 -18.80
CA GLN A 6 -5.00 -29.68 -18.93
C GLN A 6 -4.75 -29.00 -17.57
N THR A 7 -5.78 -28.89 -16.72
CA THR A 7 -5.64 -28.33 -15.37
C THR A 7 -4.75 -29.22 -14.50
N ILE A 8 -4.97 -30.54 -14.52
CA ILE A 8 -4.14 -31.52 -13.79
C ILE A 8 -2.67 -31.44 -14.25
N GLY A 9 -2.44 -31.30 -15.56
CA GLY A 9 -1.10 -31.21 -16.13
C GLY A 9 -0.27 -30.03 -15.65
N ARG A 10 -0.89 -28.97 -15.10
CA ARG A 10 -0.14 -27.85 -14.50
C ARG A 10 0.62 -28.28 -13.23
N ALA A 11 0.06 -29.21 -12.46
CA ALA A 11 0.69 -29.72 -11.24
C ALA A 11 1.86 -30.67 -11.53
N ALA A 12 1.90 -31.31 -12.71
CA ALA A 12 2.91 -32.31 -13.08
C ALA A 12 4.34 -31.76 -13.29
N ARG A 13 4.56 -30.45 -13.12
CA ARG A 13 5.88 -29.81 -13.23
C ARG A 13 6.68 -29.84 -11.92
N ASN A 14 6.08 -30.34 -10.85
CA ASN A 14 6.68 -30.44 -9.52
C ASN A 14 6.62 -31.90 -9.03
N VAL A 15 7.67 -32.34 -8.33
CA VAL A 15 7.77 -33.68 -7.74
C VAL A 15 6.61 -33.98 -6.76
N ASP A 16 6.19 -32.99 -5.99
CA ASP A 16 5.09 -33.08 -5.02
C ASP A 16 3.77 -32.56 -5.60
N GLY A 17 3.65 -32.49 -6.93
CA GLY A 17 2.45 -32.04 -7.62
C GLY A 17 1.22 -32.86 -7.24
N ARG A 18 0.21 -32.20 -6.66
CA ARG A 18 -1.08 -32.80 -6.27
C ARG A 18 -2.24 -31.98 -6.82
N VAL A 19 -3.36 -32.64 -7.08
CA VAL A 19 -4.59 -32.03 -7.55
C VAL A 19 -5.74 -32.51 -6.69
N ILE A 20 -6.56 -31.57 -6.22
CA ILE A 20 -7.75 -31.85 -5.42
C ILE A 20 -8.95 -31.37 -6.23
N LEU A 21 -9.88 -32.28 -6.52
CA LEU A 21 -11.12 -31.98 -7.23
C LEU A 21 -12.26 -31.99 -6.22
N TYR A 22 -12.86 -30.83 -5.96
CA TYR A 22 -14.06 -30.73 -5.12
C TYR A 22 -15.30 -31.02 -5.97
N ALA A 23 -16.01 -32.09 -5.65
CA ALA A 23 -17.27 -32.44 -6.28
C ALA A 23 -18.11 -33.32 -5.36
N ASP A 24 -19.42 -33.14 -5.40
CA ASP A 24 -20.36 -33.97 -4.64
C ASP A 24 -20.55 -35.36 -5.28
N GLN A 25 -20.39 -35.45 -6.60
CA GLN A 25 -20.53 -36.71 -7.35
C GLN A 25 -19.48 -36.86 -8.44
N MET A 26 -19.23 -38.12 -8.80
CA MET A 26 -18.25 -38.46 -9.82
C MET A 26 -18.84 -38.44 -11.22
N THR A 27 -18.49 -37.41 -11.96
CA THR A 27 -18.92 -37.24 -13.35
C THR A 27 -18.09 -38.13 -14.28
N GLY A 28 -18.66 -38.55 -15.42
CA GLY A 28 -17.95 -39.40 -16.38
C GLY A 28 -16.66 -38.77 -16.93
N SER A 29 -16.59 -37.44 -17.00
CA SER A 29 -15.39 -36.72 -17.44
C SER A 29 -14.28 -36.74 -16.38
N MET A 30 -14.63 -36.69 -15.10
CA MET A 30 -13.66 -36.88 -14.01
C MET A 30 -13.12 -38.30 -14.01
N THR A 31 -13.98 -39.31 -14.16
CA THR A 31 -13.55 -40.72 -14.23
C THR A 31 -12.56 -40.93 -15.37
N ARG A 32 -12.85 -40.42 -16.57
CA ARG A 32 -11.93 -40.52 -17.71
C ARG A 32 -10.62 -39.75 -17.49
N ALA A 33 -10.68 -38.55 -16.90
CA ALA A 33 -9.49 -37.76 -16.62
C ALA A 33 -8.58 -38.42 -15.57
N MET A 34 -9.16 -39.00 -14.51
CA MET A 34 -8.43 -39.73 -13.48
C MET A 34 -7.81 -41.01 -14.04
N ALA A 35 -8.57 -41.80 -14.79
CA ALA A 35 -8.06 -43.02 -15.43
C ALA A 35 -6.89 -42.74 -16.38
N GLU A 36 -6.96 -41.69 -17.20
CA GLU A 36 -5.85 -41.31 -18.08
C GLU A 36 -4.65 -40.77 -17.31
N THR A 37 -4.86 -40.10 -16.17
CA THR A 37 -3.78 -39.63 -15.30
C THR A 37 -3.06 -40.82 -14.64
N GLU A 38 -3.80 -41.78 -14.10
CA GLU A 38 -3.26 -43.00 -13.48
C GLU A 38 -2.46 -43.82 -14.50
N ARG A 39 -3.06 -44.09 -15.66
CA ARG A 39 -2.41 -44.82 -16.77
C ARG A 39 -1.08 -44.20 -17.21
N ARG A 40 -0.97 -42.88 -17.18
CA ARG A 40 0.30 -42.17 -17.49
C ARG A 40 1.29 -42.28 -16.35
N ARG A 41 0.83 -42.10 -15.12
CA ARG A 41 1.65 -42.15 -13.90
C ARG A 41 2.27 -43.54 -13.72
N GLU A 42 1.51 -44.61 -13.92
CA GLU A 42 1.99 -46.00 -13.87
C GLU A 42 3.12 -46.24 -14.89
N LYS A 43 2.92 -45.84 -16.16
CA LYS A 43 3.96 -45.97 -17.19
C LYS A 43 5.22 -45.16 -16.86
N GLN A 44 5.06 -43.98 -16.29
CA GLN A 44 6.19 -43.14 -15.88
C GLN A 44 6.95 -43.77 -14.70
N GLN A 45 6.24 -44.35 -13.72
CA GLN A 45 6.87 -45.05 -12.60
C GLN A 45 7.62 -46.28 -13.06
N ALA A 46 7.00 -47.13 -13.89
CA ALA A 46 7.65 -48.31 -14.46
C ALA A 46 8.91 -47.92 -15.24
N PHE A 47 8.83 -46.91 -16.10
CA PHE A 47 9.99 -46.41 -16.84
C PHE A 47 11.09 -45.87 -15.90
N ASN A 48 10.71 -45.14 -14.84
CA ASN A 48 11.67 -44.63 -13.88
C ASN A 48 12.35 -45.75 -13.09
N GLU A 49 11.63 -46.79 -12.69
CA GLU A 49 12.16 -47.96 -11.99
C GLU A 49 13.12 -48.76 -12.88
N GLU A 50 12.72 -49.03 -14.13
CA GLU A 50 13.55 -49.74 -15.10
C GLU A 50 14.85 -49.00 -15.43
N ASN A 51 14.83 -47.67 -15.38
CA ASN A 51 15.98 -46.82 -15.74
C ASN A 51 16.70 -46.20 -14.52
N GLY A 52 16.27 -46.49 -13.29
CA GLY A 52 16.85 -45.92 -12.07
C GLY A 52 16.72 -44.39 -11.95
N ILE A 53 15.68 -43.79 -12.54
CA ILE A 53 15.47 -42.34 -12.56
C ILE A 53 14.75 -41.91 -11.29
N THR A 54 15.36 -41.01 -10.51
CA THR A 54 14.70 -40.36 -9.37
C THR A 54 14.01 -39.06 -9.83
N PRO A 55 12.68 -38.90 -9.64
CA PRO A 55 11.98 -37.69 -10.00
C PRO A 55 12.55 -36.45 -9.27
N ALA A 56 12.88 -35.41 -10.03
CA ALA A 56 13.36 -34.14 -9.49
C ALA A 56 12.64 -32.97 -10.14
N SER A 57 12.36 -31.93 -9.36
CA SER A 57 11.78 -30.68 -9.89
C SER A 57 12.84 -29.89 -10.65
N ILE A 58 12.52 -29.45 -11.87
CA ILE A 58 13.42 -28.65 -12.69
C ILE A 58 13.53 -27.25 -12.08
N LYS A 59 14.74 -26.88 -11.62
CA LYS A 59 15.06 -25.51 -11.20
C LYS A 59 15.40 -24.68 -12.44
N ARG A 60 14.42 -24.02 -13.04
CA ARG A 60 14.68 -23.02 -14.09
C ARG A 60 14.97 -21.68 -13.42
N GLY A 61 16.16 -21.14 -13.65
CA GLY A 61 16.48 -19.77 -13.24
C GLY A 61 15.48 -18.80 -13.84
N ILE A 62 14.98 -17.86 -13.03
CA ILE A 62 14.30 -16.67 -13.56
C ILE A 62 15.36 -15.99 -14.44
N ALA A 63 14.99 -15.63 -15.68
CA ALA A 63 15.90 -14.91 -16.56
C ALA A 63 16.23 -13.58 -15.89
N ASP A 64 17.37 -13.54 -15.20
CA ASP A 64 17.86 -12.37 -14.50
C ASP A 64 18.47 -11.44 -15.54
N ILE A 65 17.65 -10.50 -16.00
CA ILE A 65 18.05 -9.45 -16.95
C ILE A 65 18.74 -8.28 -16.20
N LEU A 66 18.84 -8.33 -14.86
CA LEU A 66 19.19 -7.17 -14.03
C LEU A 66 20.51 -7.30 -13.25
N GLY A 67 21.15 -8.46 -13.19
CA GLY A 67 22.39 -8.63 -12.44
C GLY A 67 23.62 -8.11 -13.20
N SER A 68 24.12 -6.91 -12.90
CA SER A 68 25.58 -6.74 -12.64
C SER A 68 26.12 -5.33 -12.34
N VAL A 69 25.41 -4.19 -12.46
CA VAL A 69 26.15 -2.89 -12.46
C VAL A 69 25.69 -1.80 -11.48
N TYR A 70 24.49 -1.81 -10.91
CA TYR A 70 23.97 -0.59 -10.24
C TYR A 70 23.65 -0.68 -8.74
N GLU A 71 24.06 -1.74 -8.04
CA GLU A 71 23.76 -1.86 -6.59
C GLU A 71 24.62 -1.01 -5.65
N GLN A 72 25.58 -0.19 -6.13
CA GLN A 72 26.54 0.46 -5.22
C GLN A 72 26.38 1.94 -4.94
N ASP A 73 25.46 2.69 -5.57
CA ASP A 73 25.41 4.12 -5.26
C ASP A 73 24.05 4.78 -5.52
N HIS A 74 23.14 4.67 -4.55
CA HIS A 74 21.92 5.48 -4.55
C HIS A 74 21.84 6.27 -3.24
N VAL A 75 22.35 7.50 -3.32
CA VAL A 75 22.16 8.56 -2.32
C VAL A 75 20.69 8.98 -2.35
N THR A 76 20.04 8.92 -1.20
CA THR A 76 18.66 9.36 -0.98
C THR A 76 18.60 10.89 -1.06
N VAL A 77 18.20 11.43 -2.21
CA VAL A 77 17.91 12.86 -2.35
C VAL A 77 16.42 13.11 -2.14
N ASP A 78 16.12 13.83 -1.06
CA ASP A 78 14.80 14.33 -0.69
C ASP A 78 14.23 15.23 -1.80
N SER A 79 13.07 14.89 -2.34
CA SER A 79 12.27 15.84 -3.13
C SER A 79 10.79 15.47 -3.17
N GLY A 80 10.06 15.96 -2.15
CA GLY A 80 8.91 16.84 -2.33
C GLY A 80 7.93 16.55 -3.47
N VAL A 81 7.16 15.47 -3.38
CA VAL A 81 5.87 15.35 -4.09
C VAL A 81 4.84 14.70 -3.17
N ALA A 82 4.44 15.42 -2.12
CA ALA A 82 3.22 15.09 -1.38
C ALA A 82 2.02 15.56 -2.22
N ARG A 83 1.51 14.69 -3.11
CA ARG A 83 0.16 14.86 -3.66
C ARG A 83 -0.84 14.51 -2.57
N GLU A 84 -1.27 15.57 -1.91
CA GLU A 84 -2.52 15.79 -1.21
C GLU A 84 -3.64 14.74 -1.45
N GLY A 85 -4.18 14.20 -0.36
CA GLY A 85 -5.55 13.67 -0.33
C GLY A 85 -5.70 12.16 -0.17
N THR A 86 -5.82 11.71 1.08
CA THR A 86 -6.37 10.42 1.49
C THR A 86 -7.71 10.13 0.79
N LEU A 87 -7.71 9.31 -0.27
CA LEU A 87 -8.93 8.80 -0.89
C LEU A 87 -9.30 7.46 -0.25
N ILE A 88 -10.16 7.56 0.75
CA ILE A 88 -10.69 6.50 1.61
C ILE A 88 -11.36 5.38 0.79
N GLY A 89 -10.89 4.14 1.01
CA GLY A 89 -11.66 2.88 0.91
C GLY A 89 -11.94 2.30 -0.48
N HIS A 90 -12.56 3.06 -1.39
CA HIS A 90 -13.05 2.49 -2.66
C HIS A 90 -12.16 2.77 -3.87
N ASN A 91 -11.34 3.82 -3.81
CA ASN A 91 -10.46 4.19 -4.91
C ASN A 91 -9.03 3.65 -4.76
N LEU A 92 -8.68 3.11 -3.59
CA LEU A 92 -7.30 2.71 -3.31
C LEU A 92 -6.81 1.59 -4.25
N LYS A 93 -7.64 0.57 -4.49
CA LYS A 93 -7.31 -0.52 -5.42
C LYS A 93 -7.14 -0.03 -6.86
N ALA A 94 -7.95 0.94 -7.29
CA ALA A 94 -7.81 1.54 -8.61
C ALA A 94 -6.53 2.37 -8.70
N THR A 95 -6.22 3.18 -7.68
CA THR A 95 -4.97 3.94 -7.62
C THR A 95 -3.74 3.04 -7.59
N ILE A 96 -3.77 1.91 -6.87
CA ILE A 96 -2.68 0.92 -6.89
C ILE A 96 -2.53 0.32 -8.28
N ALA A 97 -3.63 -0.03 -8.95
CA ALA A 97 -3.58 -0.57 -10.31
C ALA A 97 -3.01 0.43 -11.33
N ASP A 98 -3.36 1.72 -11.19
CA ASP A 98 -2.79 2.79 -12.01
C ASP A 98 -1.29 2.97 -11.73
N LEU A 99 -0.88 3.03 -10.46
CA LEU A 99 0.54 3.10 -10.09
C LEU A 99 1.34 1.88 -10.58
N GLU A 100 0.76 0.68 -10.55
CA GLU A 100 1.37 -0.52 -11.10
C GLU A 100 1.54 -0.45 -12.62
N ARG A 101 0.58 0.15 -13.34
CA ARG A 101 0.69 0.37 -14.79
C ARG A 101 1.84 1.34 -15.06
N ASP A 102 1.88 2.47 -14.36
CA ASP A 102 2.90 3.49 -14.53
C ASP A 102 4.30 2.94 -14.15
N MET A 103 4.38 2.07 -13.14
CA MET A 103 5.62 1.37 -12.77
C MET A 103 6.11 0.43 -13.88
N ARG A 104 5.19 -0.33 -14.51
CA ARG A 104 5.54 -1.21 -15.63
C ARG A 104 5.98 -0.41 -16.87
N GLU A 105 5.36 0.74 -17.11
CA GLU A 105 5.74 1.64 -18.21
C GLU A 105 7.12 2.27 -17.98
N ALA A 106 7.39 2.78 -16.78
CA ALA A 106 8.71 3.26 -16.38
C ALA A 106 9.78 2.18 -16.52
N ALA A 107 9.50 0.95 -16.09
CA ALA A 107 10.41 -0.18 -16.25
C ALA A 107 10.65 -0.54 -17.73
N ALA A 108 9.62 -0.45 -18.58
CA ALA A 108 9.75 -0.67 -20.03
C ALA A 108 10.60 0.41 -20.70
N ASN A 109 10.52 1.65 -20.21
CA ASN A 109 11.32 2.79 -20.68
C ASN A 109 12.73 2.84 -20.06
N LEU A 110 13.14 1.83 -19.30
CA LEU A 110 14.43 1.74 -18.59
C LEU A 110 14.64 2.83 -17.52
N GLU A 111 13.55 3.45 -17.06
CA GLU A 111 13.58 4.44 -15.97
C GLU A 111 13.47 3.75 -14.61
N PHE A 112 14.56 3.08 -14.19
CA PHE A 112 14.53 2.26 -12.97
C PHE A 112 14.36 3.07 -11.68
N GLU A 113 14.81 4.32 -11.64
CA GLU A 113 14.60 5.19 -10.48
C GLU A 113 13.12 5.51 -10.26
N THR A 114 12.40 5.85 -11.33
CA THR A 114 10.97 6.18 -11.25
C THR A 114 10.17 4.92 -10.93
N ALA A 115 10.51 3.77 -11.54
CA ALA A 115 9.92 2.48 -11.22
C ALA A 115 10.15 2.08 -9.76
N ALA A 116 11.35 2.30 -9.20
CA ALA A 116 11.65 2.00 -7.80
C ALA A 116 10.82 2.87 -6.84
N ARG A 117 10.68 4.18 -7.13
CA ARG A 117 9.82 5.08 -6.33
C ARG A 117 8.36 4.63 -6.36
N LEU A 118 7.84 4.28 -7.54
CA LEU A 118 6.46 3.80 -7.69
C LEU A 118 6.23 2.49 -6.93
N ARG A 119 7.19 1.56 -6.99
CA ARG A 119 7.15 0.31 -6.21
C ARG A 119 7.04 0.58 -4.70
N ASP A 120 7.84 1.50 -4.19
CA ASP A 120 7.89 1.77 -2.75
C ASP A 120 6.62 2.50 -2.28
N GLU A 121 6.02 3.36 -3.11
CA GLU A 121 4.71 3.96 -2.82
C GLU A 121 3.58 2.92 -2.86
N ILE A 122 3.58 2.00 -3.82
CA ILE A 122 2.62 0.88 -3.87
C ILE A 122 2.69 0.06 -2.58
N LYS A 123 3.90 -0.28 -2.11
CA LYS A 123 4.10 -1.02 -0.86
C LYS A 123 3.56 -0.25 0.35
N ARG A 124 3.78 1.07 0.40
CA ARG A 124 3.28 1.94 1.48
C ARG A 124 1.75 1.94 1.53
N LEU A 125 1.11 2.08 0.37
CA LEU A 125 -0.36 2.08 0.24
C LEU A 125 -0.96 0.71 0.61
N GLN A 126 -0.34 -0.39 0.20
CA GLN A 126 -0.77 -1.75 0.57
C GLN A 126 -0.63 -2.01 2.08
N ALA A 127 0.47 -1.56 2.69
CA ALA A 127 0.65 -1.67 4.13
C ALA A 127 -0.40 -0.85 4.91
N ALA A 128 -0.73 0.34 4.41
CA ALA A 128 -1.79 1.16 4.99
C ALA A 128 -3.17 0.51 4.83
N GLU A 129 -3.50 -0.11 3.68
CA GLU A 129 -4.75 -0.86 3.48
C GLU A 129 -4.87 -2.00 4.49
N LEU A 130 -3.81 -2.78 4.66
CA LEU A 130 -3.78 -3.90 5.60
C LEU A 130 -3.98 -3.42 7.04
N ALA A 131 -3.29 -2.36 7.44
CA ALA A 131 -3.38 -1.82 8.79
C ALA A 131 -4.75 -1.18 9.09
N ILE A 132 -5.43 -0.61 8.09
CA ILE A 132 -6.81 -0.12 8.21
C ILE A 132 -7.82 -1.29 8.27
N ALA A 133 -7.55 -2.38 7.55
CA ALA A 133 -8.38 -3.58 7.61
C ALA A 133 -8.31 -4.28 8.98
N ASP A 134 -7.13 -4.26 9.61
CA ASP A 134 -6.90 -4.84 10.94
C ASP A 134 -7.50 -4.00 12.08
N ASP A 135 -7.51 -2.66 11.97
CA ASP A 135 -8.14 -1.76 12.94
C ASP A 135 -8.83 -0.55 12.26
N PRO A 136 -10.16 -0.58 12.08
CA PRO A 136 -10.89 0.48 11.39
C PRO A 136 -11.00 1.79 12.20
N LEU A 137 -10.55 1.82 13.46
CA LEU A 137 -10.59 2.98 14.35
C LEU A 137 -9.20 3.55 14.67
N ALA A 138 -8.12 2.96 14.14
CA ALA A 138 -6.76 3.44 14.34
C ALA A 138 -6.58 4.87 13.79
N ARG A 139 -6.00 5.78 14.59
CA ARG A 139 -5.71 7.15 14.14
C ARG A 139 -4.62 7.11 13.06
N GLN A 140 -4.76 7.95 12.03
CA GLN A 140 -3.82 8.04 10.89
C GLN A 140 -2.35 8.17 11.31
N GLU A 141 -2.08 8.87 12.42
CA GLU A 141 -0.72 9.04 12.98
C GLU A 141 -0.09 7.70 13.40
N GLU A 142 -0.87 6.79 14.00
CA GLU A 142 -0.37 5.49 14.49
C GLU A 142 -0.08 4.52 13.33
N LEU A 143 -0.76 4.71 12.19
CA LEU A 143 -0.56 3.95 10.96
C LEU A 143 0.72 4.39 10.23
N GLU A 144 0.99 5.71 10.16
CA GLU A 144 2.22 6.26 9.57
C GLU A 144 3.48 5.86 10.35
N ASP A 145 3.38 5.80 11.68
CA ASP A 145 4.48 5.37 12.55
C ASP A 145 4.77 3.85 12.41
N ARG A 146 3.74 3.00 12.26
CA ARG A 146 3.92 1.56 11.98
C ARG A 146 4.43 1.26 10.58
N ALA A 147 4.01 2.05 9.58
CA ALA A 147 4.40 1.89 8.18
C ALA A 147 5.83 2.39 7.88
N GLY A 148 6.58 2.87 8.89
CA GLY A 148 7.98 3.28 8.75
C GLY A 148 8.16 4.74 8.35
N GLY A 149 7.37 5.66 8.91
CA GLY A 149 7.53 7.10 8.74
C GLY A 149 8.94 7.63 9.09
N TYR A 150 9.31 8.72 8.43
CA TYR A 150 10.60 9.41 8.53
C TYR A 150 11.05 9.66 9.99
N ARG A 151 12.23 9.14 10.36
CA ARG A 151 12.85 9.22 11.70
C ARG A 151 13.82 10.41 11.89
N GLY A 152 13.68 11.49 11.13
CA GLY A 152 14.48 12.71 11.30
C GLY A 152 13.82 13.74 12.24
N GLU A 153 14.62 14.70 12.73
CA GLU A 153 14.11 15.85 13.51
C GLU A 153 13.19 16.72 12.65
N ARG A 154 11.89 16.72 12.97
CA ARG A 154 10.92 17.60 12.31
C ARG A 154 11.12 19.02 12.84
N LYS A 155 11.37 19.98 11.94
CA LYS A 155 11.55 21.42 12.26
C LYS A 155 10.33 22.04 12.98
N TYR A 156 9.16 21.42 12.84
CA TYR A 156 7.94 21.79 13.55
C TYR A 156 7.33 20.52 14.17
N GLY A 157 6.90 20.60 15.44
CA GLY A 157 6.29 19.47 16.15
C GLY A 157 4.98 18.99 15.51
N SER A 158 4.47 17.83 15.94
CA SER A 158 3.25 17.19 15.41
C SER A 158 2.00 18.09 15.40
N ALA A 159 1.98 19.16 16.19
CA ALA A 159 0.88 20.11 16.25
C ALA A 159 0.93 21.27 15.23
N ALA A 160 1.91 21.31 14.32
CA ALA A 160 2.17 22.47 13.46
C ALA A 160 1.00 22.87 12.54
N ASN A 161 0.10 21.94 12.21
CA ASN A 161 -1.04 22.15 11.32
C ASN A 161 -2.41 21.90 11.98
N LEU A 162 -2.48 21.69 13.30
CA LEU A 162 -3.80 21.63 13.95
C LEU A 162 -4.37 23.04 14.08
N PRO A 163 -5.66 23.26 13.72
CA PRO A 163 -6.32 24.50 14.07
C PRO A 163 -6.26 24.64 15.58
N THR A 164 -5.64 25.71 16.08
CA THR A 164 -5.55 26.00 17.51
C THR A 164 -6.98 26.00 18.06
N ARG A 165 -7.34 25.00 18.86
CA ARG A 165 -8.67 24.92 19.47
C ARG A 165 -8.89 26.23 20.22
N VAL A 166 -10.02 26.89 19.96
CA VAL A 166 -10.43 28.06 20.74
C VAL A 166 -10.55 27.58 22.20
N ARG A 167 -9.64 28.06 23.05
CA ARG A 167 -9.63 27.72 24.47
C ARG A 167 -10.98 28.12 25.06
N LYS A 168 -11.66 27.19 25.73
CA LYS A 168 -12.90 27.50 26.46
C LYS A 168 -12.58 28.54 27.54
N PRO A 169 -13.37 29.62 27.67
CA PRO A 169 -13.18 30.60 28.73
C PRO A 169 -13.22 29.91 30.10
N THR A 170 -12.28 30.28 30.96
CA THR A 170 -12.24 29.86 32.36
C THR A 170 -13.02 30.85 33.22
N ASP A 171 -13.35 30.49 34.47
CA ASP A 171 -14.01 31.41 35.42
C ASP A 171 -13.25 32.73 35.63
N ALA A 172 -11.93 32.73 35.40
CA ALA A 172 -11.12 33.95 35.44
C ALA A 172 -11.32 34.87 34.21
N ASP A 173 -11.75 34.32 33.07
CA ASP A 173 -12.07 35.05 31.85
C ASP A 173 -13.50 35.62 31.87
N MET A 174 -14.35 35.07 32.73
CA MET A 174 -15.67 35.60 33.05
C MET A 174 -15.48 36.66 34.14
N GLY A 175 -15.33 37.93 33.74
CA GLY A 175 -15.10 39.06 34.66
C GLY A 175 -16.05 39.06 35.87
N PRO A 176 -15.68 39.76 36.96
CA PRO A 176 -16.31 39.60 38.27
C PRO A 176 -17.84 39.70 38.19
N HIS A 177 -18.52 38.63 38.57
CA HIS A 177 -19.98 38.59 38.63
C HIS A 177 -20.46 39.64 39.64
N ASN A 178 -21.03 40.74 39.15
CA ASN A 178 -21.52 41.80 40.02
C ASN A 178 -22.94 41.47 40.52
N TRP A 179 -23.03 40.84 41.70
CA TRP A 179 -24.29 40.70 42.44
C TRP A 179 -24.49 41.88 43.42
N GLY A 180 -24.43 43.11 42.91
CA GLY A 180 -24.63 44.33 43.72
C GLY A 180 -24.26 45.61 42.96
N GLY A 181 -25.21 46.53 42.78
CA GLY A 181 -25.10 47.68 41.88
C GLY A 181 -23.81 48.51 42.02
N GLY A 182 -23.14 48.69 40.88
CA GLY A 182 -21.98 49.57 40.69
C GLY A 182 -21.57 49.59 39.21
N GLU A 183 -21.34 50.77 38.64
CA GLU A 183 -21.09 50.98 37.21
C GLU A 183 -19.81 50.25 36.73
N ALA A 184 -19.96 49.36 35.74
CA ALA A 184 -18.85 48.67 35.11
C ALA A 184 -18.22 49.53 33.99
N ARG A 185 -16.92 49.82 34.09
CA ARG A 185 -16.12 50.28 32.94
C ARG A 185 -15.49 49.06 32.26
N PRO A 186 -15.75 48.78 30.97
CA PRO A 186 -15.10 47.69 30.28
C PRO A 186 -13.60 47.99 30.11
N LEU A 187 -12.75 47.02 30.45
CA LEU A 187 -11.32 47.07 30.13
C LEU A 187 -11.14 47.06 28.60
N GLY A 188 -10.32 47.98 28.10
CA GLY A 188 -10.07 48.17 26.67
C GLY A 188 -9.53 46.90 26.01
N ARG A 189 -10.20 46.46 24.95
CA ARG A 189 -9.77 45.33 24.11
C ARG A 189 -8.43 45.67 23.44
N SER A 190 -7.35 45.01 23.82
CA SER A 190 -6.07 45.10 23.11
C SER A 190 -6.20 44.44 21.73
N THR A 191 -6.32 45.23 20.67
CA THR A 191 -6.14 44.76 19.29
C THR A 191 -4.65 44.69 18.96
N ALA A 192 -3.96 43.70 19.52
CA ALA A 192 -2.64 43.31 19.06
C ALA A 192 -2.73 41.87 18.54
N GLY A 193 -2.76 41.71 17.22
CA GLY A 193 -2.65 40.40 16.57
C GLY A 193 -3.74 40.06 15.55
N ARG A 194 -3.96 40.90 14.53
CA ARG A 194 -4.41 40.45 13.20
C ARG A 194 -3.78 41.33 12.12
N GLY A 195 -2.62 40.91 11.61
CA GLY A 195 -2.07 41.41 10.36
C GLY A 195 -2.45 40.44 9.24
N GLY A 196 -3.31 40.86 8.33
CA GLY A 196 -3.74 40.00 7.22
C GLY A 196 -4.87 40.53 6.35
N THR A 197 -4.86 41.81 5.98
CA THR A 197 -5.67 42.31 4.84
C THR A 197 -4.73 42.87 3.79
N ARG A 198 -4.54 42.08 2.71
CA ARG A 198 -3.77 42.44 1.52
C ARG A 198 -4.55 43.54 0.77
N ALA A 199 -4.03 44.76 0.77
CA ALA A 199 -4.64 45.88 0.05
C ALA A 199 -4.41 45.71 -1.47
N TRP A 200 -5.51 45.78 -2.23
CA TRP A 200 -5.53 45.75 -3.69
C TRP A 200 -5.03 47.12 -4.21
N ARG A 201 -3.85 47.15 -4.87
CA ARG A 201 -3.29 48.38 -5.45
C ARG A 201 -3.76 48.51 -6.90
N GLY A 202 -4.68 49.43 -7.15
CA GLY A 202 -5.12 49.82 -8.48
C GLY A 202 -3.99 50.45 -9.31
N LYS A 203 -3.97 50.10 -10.60
CA LYS A 203 -3.09 50.67 -11.62
C LYS A 203 -3.87 51.80 -12.29
N SER A 204 -3.40 53.04 -12.16
CA SER A 204 -3.96 54.20 -12.87
C SER A 204 -3.09 54.55 -14.07
N ARG A 205 -3.76 54.67 -15.23
CA ARG A 205 -3.43 55.41 -16.46
C ARG A 205 -2.01 55.33 -17.02
#